data_AF-A0A496LSI3-F1
#
_entry.id   AF-A0A496LSI3-F1
#
_cell.length_a   1.000
_cell.length_b   1.000
_cell.length_c   1.000
_cell.angle_alpha   90.00
_cell.angle_beta   90.00
_cell.angle_gamma   90.00
#
_symmetry.space_group_name_H-M   'P 1'
#
loop_
_entity.id
_entity.type
_entity.pdbx_description
1 polymer ?
#
loop_
_entity_poly.entity_id
_entity_poly.type
_entity_poly.pdbx_seq_one_letter_code
_entity_poly.pdbx_strand_id
1 'polypeptide(L)'
;LKGVNGRSVSAATLAFQAIRIEVNNELGELQNLLQSIEDSQIDECVVAIISFHSLEDRIVKNKFRQWAQSCICPPQALRCTCGGDNALGKIVSKKAITPSAAEVKANPRSSCAKMRIFKISRGKNAR
;
A
#
# COMPACT_ATOMS: atom_id res chain seq x y z
N LEU A 1 15.06 -17.93 21.67
CA LEU A 1 14.25 -16.71 21.94
C LEU A 1 12.78 -17.09 21.81
N LYS A 2 12.02 -17.12 22.91
CA LYS A 2 10.60 -17.54 22.87
C LYS A 2 9.81 -16.53 22.03
N GLY A 3 9.09 -17.05 21.04
CA GLY A 3 8.19 -16.27 20.20
C GLY A 3 7.01 -15.70 20.98
N VAL A 4 6.47 -14.56 20.56
CA VAL A 4 5.28 -13.94 21.18
C VAL A 4 4.02 -14.49 20.51
N ASN A 5 3.04 -14.94 21.30
CA ASN A 5 1.72 -15.41 20.82
C ASN A 5 1.79 -16.40 19.64
N GLY A 6 2.68 -17.41 19.73
CA GLY A 6 2.83 -18.45 18.70
C GLY A 6 3.53 -18.00 17.41
N ARG A 7 4.09 -16.79 17.35
CA ARG A 7 4.85 -16.28 16.19
C ARG A 7 6.33 -16.60 16.32
N SER A 8 7.01 -16.89 15.21
CA SER A 8 8.46 -17.13 15.13
C SER A 8 9.32 -15.87 15.36
N VAL A 9 8.72 -14.73 15.69
CA VAL A 9 9.40 -13.44 15.86
C VAL A 9 9.65 -13.17 17.35
N SER A 10 10.87 -12.75 17.67
CA SER A 10 11.27 -12.38 19.04
C SER A 10 10.52 -11.13 19.52
N ALA A 11 10.19 -11.09 20.82
CA ALA A 11 9.61 -9.91 21.47
C ALA A 11 10.48 -8.66 21.27
N ALA A 12 11.81 -8.81 21.36
CA ALA A 12 12.75 -7.73 21.15
C ALA A 12 12.64 -7.17 19.72
N THR A 13 12.55 -8.03 18.70
CA THR A 13 12.41 -7.59 17.30
C THR A 13 11.15 -6.75 17.10
N LEU A 14 10.03 -7.13 17.71
CA LEU A 14 8.78 -6.35 17.65
C LEU A 14 8.90 -5.00 18.38
N ALA A 15 9.57 -4.99 19.54
CA ALA A 15 9.80 -3.75 20.30
C ALA A 15 10.70 -2.77 19.52
N PHE A 16 11.83 -3.25 18.99
CA PHE A 16 12.71 -2.43 18.15
C PHE A 16 12.02 -1.97 16.87
N GLN A 17 11.17 -2.80 16.26
CA GLN A 17 10.34 -2.39 15.13
C GLN A 17 9.40 -1.25 15.51
N ALA A 18 8.70 -1.35 16.64
CA ALA A 18 7.79 -0.30 17.10
C ALA A 18 8.53 1.02 17.36
N ILE A 19 9.68 0.96 18.04
CA ILE A 19 10.53 2.14 18.28
C ILE A 19 10.98 2.76 16.96
N ARG A 20 11.44 1.94 16.00
CA ARG A 20 11.91 2.44 14.69
C ARG A 20 10.79 3.13 13.92
N ILE A 21 9.58 2.54 13.90
CA ILE A 21 8.41 3.11 13.26
C ILE A 21 8.06 4.47 13.87
N GLU A 22 8.01 4.55 15.21
CA GLU A 22 7.63 5.75 15.92
C GLU A 22 8.66 6.87 15.76
N VAL A 23 9.94 6.56 16.00
CA VAL A 23 11.03 7.56 15.96
C VAL A 23 11.20 8.17 14.58
N ASN A 24 11.03 7.38 13.51
CA ASN A 24 11.17 7.86 12.14
C ASN A 24 9.84 8.27 11.51
N ASN A 25 8.72 8.19 12.23
CA ASN A 25 7.37 8.42 11.69
C ASN A 25 7.10 7.65 10.38
N GLU A 26 7.59 6.41 10.26
CA GLU A 26 7.66 5.68 8.96
C GLU A 26 6.27 5.56 8.29
N LEU A 27 5.23 5.35 9.11
CA LEU A 27 3.86 5.23 8.61
C LEU A 27 3.27 6.58 8.18
N GLY A 28 3.62 7.67 8.87
CA GLY A 28 3.21 9.02 8.50
C GLY A 28 3.83 9.44 7.19
N GLU A 29 5.14 9.19 7.01
CA GLU A 29 5.83 9.47 5.75
C GLU A 29 5.27 8.68 4.57
N LEU A 30 4.93 7.39 4.79
CA LEU A 30 4.25 6.59 3.77
C LEU A 30 2.88 7.18 3.39
N GLN A 31 2.09 7.66 4.37
CA GLN A 31 0.80 8.30 4.10
C GLN A 31 0.99 9.62 3.34
N ASN A 32 1.97 10.43 3.71
CA ASN A 32 2.30 11.70 3.05
C ASN A 32 2.75 11.48 1.60
N LEU A 33 3.58 10.46 1.36
CA LEU A 33 4.00 10.06 0.01
C LEU A 33 2.78 9.67 -0.83
N LEU A 34 1.91 8.81 -0.30
CA LEU A 34 0.71 8.39 -1.01
C LEU A 34 -0.20 9.58 -1.31
N GLN A 35 -0.42 10.47 -0.33
CA GLN A 35 -1.22 11.67 -0.53
C GLN A 35 -0.61 12.57 -1.62
N SER A 36 0.70 12.76 -1.60
CA SER A 36 1.41 13.55 -2.61
C SER A 36 1.29 12.97 -4.02
N ILE A 37 1.26 11.64 -4.16
CA ILE A 37 1.01 10.96 -5.44
C ILE A 37 -0.44 11.18 -5.89
N GLU A 38 -1.40 11.08 -4.98
CA GLU A 38 -2.83 11.31 -5.25
C GLU A 38 -3.11 12.74 -5.72
N ASP A 39 -2.44 13.73 -5.11
CA ASP A 39 -2.57 15.15 -5.43
C ASP A 39 -1.73 15.56 -6.66
N SER A 40 -0.80 14.70 -7.10
CA SER A 40 0.03 14.97 -8.27
C SER A 40 -0.76 14.94 -9.58
N GLN A 41 -0.41 15.79 -10.54
CA GLN A 41 -1.03 15.82 -11.88
C GLN A 41 -0.39 14.84 -12.87
N ILE A 42 0.17 13.72 -12.37
CA ILE A 42 0.86 12.76 -13.21
C ILE A 42 -0.15 11.77 -13.80
N ASP A 43 -0.18 11.68 -15.12
CA ASP A 43 -1.00 10.73 -15.87
C ASP A 43 -0.16 9.58 -16.45
N GLU A 44 -0.81 8.45 -16.73
CA GLU A 44 -0.21 7.24 -17.31
C GLU A 44 1.04 6.73 -16.55
N CYS A 45 1.07 6.94 -15.24
CA CYS A 45 2.17 6.55 -14.36
C CYS A 45 1.95 5.18 -13.73
N VAL A 46 3.04 4.44 -13.49
CA VAL A 46 3.01 3.18 -12.73
C VAL A 46 3.69 3.38 -11.39
N VAL A 47 2.94 3.17 -10.32
CA VAL A 47 3.42 3.26 -8.94
C VAL A 47 3.64 1.85 -8.40
N ALA A 48 4.90 1.53 -8.08
CA ALA A 48 5.28 0.29 -7.44
C ALA A 48 5.82 0.57 -6.03
N ILE A 49 5.20 -0.01 -5.01
CA ILE A 49 5.62 0.17 -3.61
C ILE A 49 5.99 -1.19 -3.02
N ILE A 50 7.16 -1.27 -2.41
CA ILE A 50 7.64 -2.44 -1.68
C ILE A 50 7.52 -2.16 -0.18
N SER A 51 6.83 -3.03 0.54
CA SER A 51 6.63 -2.96 1.98
C SER A 51 7.26 -4.17 2.66
N PHE A 52 7.75 -4.00 3.88
CA PHE A 52 8.45 -5.05 4.63
C PHE A 52 7.67 -5.56 5.83
N HIS A 53 6.64 -4.83 6.26
CA HIS A 53 5.76 -5.30 7.33
C HIS A 53 4.27 -5.06 7.06
N SER A 54 3.44 -5.72 7.86
CA SER A 54 2.00 -5.80 7.65
C SER A 54 1.26 -4.46 7.78
N LEU A 55 1.80 -3.52 8.56
CA LEU A 55 1.22 -2.18 8.71
C LEU A 55 1.35 -1.36 7.41
N GLU A 56 2.56 -1.28 6.84
CA GLU A 56 2.82 -0.63 5.54
C GLU A 56 1.98 -1.28 4.43
N ASP A 57 2.04 -2.61 4.29
CA ASP A 57 1.29 -3.36 3.27
C ASP A 57 -0.22 -3.08 3.36
N ARG A 58 -0.75 -2.94 4.58
CA ARG A 58 -2.16 -2.59 4.81
C ARG A 58 -2.48 -1.18 4.34
N ILE A 59 -1.64 -0.19 4.66
CA ILE A 59 -1.82 1.20 4.22
C ILE A 59 -1.83 1.28 2.70
N VAL A 60 -0.81 0.71 2.04
CA VAL A 60 -0.71 0.70 0.57
C VAL A 60 -1.90 0.00 -0.06
N LYS A 61 -2.28 -1.19 0.44
CA LYS A 61 -3.44 -1.93 -0.07
C LYS A 61 -4.72 -1.13 0.03
N ASN A 62 -4.96 -0.48 1.16
CA ASN A 62 -6.19 0.27 1.39
C ASN A 62 -6.23 1.52 0.50
N LYS A 63 -5.11 2.24 0.38
CA LYS A 63 -5.02 3.41 -0.49
C LYS A 63 -5.20 3.05 -1.97
N PHE A 64 -4.58 1.98 -2.45
CA PHE A 64 -4.78 1.52 -3.83
C PHE A 64 -6.23 1.09 -4.11
N ARG A 65 -6.93 0.55 -3.11
CA ARG A 65 -8.37 0.25 -3.23
C ARG A 65 -9.21 1.51 -3.31
N GLN A 66 -8.89 2.52 -2.50
CA GLN A 66 -9.54 3.84 -2.54
C GLN A 66 -9.32 4.49 -3.92
N TRP A 67 -8.10 4.50 -4.43
CA TRP A 67 -7.78 5.06 -5.76
C TRP A 67 -8.46 4.33 -6.92
N ALA A 68 -8.72 3.03 -6.78
CA ALA A 68 -9.46 2.25 -7.78
C ALA A 68 -10.98 2.43 -7.70
N GLN A 69 -11.49 3.11 -6.66
CA GLN A 69 -12.92 3.23 -6.41
C GLN A 69 -13.52 4.34 -7.27
N SER A 70 -14.44 3.99 -8.17
CA SER A 70 -15.08 4.97 -9.05
C SER A 70 -16.20 5.76 -8.36
N CYS A 71 -16.87 5.16 -7.37
CA CYS A 71 -17.91 5.78 -6.59
C CYS A 71 -17.43 6.13 -5.17
N ILE A 72 -17.39 7.42 -4.84
CA ILE A 72 -16.96 7.93 -3.53
C ILE A 72 -18.14 8.29 -2.61
N CYS A 73 -19.37 7.96 -3.00
CA CYS A 73 -20.55 8.20 -2.16
C CYS A 73 -20.47 7.41 -0.85
N PRO A 74 -21.09 7.90 0.24
CA PRO A 74 -21.22 7.15 1.48
C PRO A 74 -21.88 5.78 1.24
N PRO A 75 -21.48 4.71 1.94
CA PRO A 75 -22.05 3.37 1.75
C PRO A 75 -23.58 3.29 1.94
N GLN A 76 -24.14 4.17 2.77
CA GLN A 76 -25.57 4.29 3.04
C GLN A 76 -26.34 5.13 2.01
N ALA A 77 -25.67 5.67 0.98
CA ALA A 77 -26.32 6.48 -0.03
C ALA A 77 -27.24 5.61 -0.91
N LEU A 78 -28.54 5.94 -0.92
CA LEU A 78 -29.55 5.23 -1.71
C LEU A 78 -29.45 5.53 -3.22
N ARG A 79 -28.75 6.60 -3.60
CA ARG A 79 -28.48 6.97 -4.99
C ARG A 79 -27.06 7.55 -5.10
N CYS A 80 -26.40 7.27 -6.22
CA CYS A 80 -25.11 7.86 -6.55
C CYS A 80 -25.27 9.35 -6.85
N THR A 81 -24.45 10.18 -6.20
CA THR A 81 -24.38 11.64 -6.43
C THR A 81 -23.01 12.09 -6.95
N CYS A 82 -22.04 11.17 -7.07
CA CYS A 82 -20.65 11.48 -7.42
C CYS A 82 -20.27 11.20 -8.88
N GLY A 83 -21.24 10.87 -9.76
CA GLY A 83 -20.97 10.57 -11.18
C GLY A 83 -20.39 9.17 -11.44
N GLY A 84 -19.65 8.59 -10.50
CA GLY A 84 -19.14 7.22 -10.60
C GLY A 84 -17.88 7.06 -11.46
N ASP A 85 -17.17 8.15 -11.75
CA ASP A 85 -15.97 8.23 -12.59
C ASP A 85 -14.75 8.79 -11.84
N ASN A 86 -14.73 8.66 -10.51
CA ASN A 86 -13.69 9.23 -9.63
C ASN A 86 -12.44 8.36 -9.51
N ALA A 87 -12.34 7.25 -10.25
CA ALA A 87 -11.21 6.33 -10.12
C ALA A 87 -9.93 6.96 -10.70
N LEU A 88 -8.88 6.98 -9.89
CA LEU A 88 -7.55 7.48 -10.28
C LEU A 88 -6.86 6.57 -11.30
N GLY A 89 -7.23 5.28 -11.32
CA GLY A 89 -6.63 4.29 -12.19
C GLY A 89 -7.00 2.87 -11.78
N LYS A 90 -6.09 1.92 -12.01
CA LYS A 90 -6.34 0.49 -11.79
C LYS A 90 -5.21 -0.20 -11.03
N ILE A 91 -5.60 -1.14 -10.18
CA ILE A 91 -4.68 -2.06 -9.51
C ILE A 91 -4.17 -3.07 -10.54
N VAL A 92 -2.85 -3.16 -10.71
CA VAL A 92 -2.22 -4.12 -11.65
C VAL A 92 -2.15 -5.50 -11.01
N SER A 93 -1.79 -5.58 -9.73
CA SER A 93 -1.63 -6.83 -8.99
C SER A 93 -2.63 -6.95 -7.84
N LYS A 94 -3.64 -7.85 -7.94
CA LYS A 94 -4.62 -8.07 -6.86
C LYS A 94 -3.98 -8.59 -5.57
N LYS A 95 -3.06 -9.54 -5.71
CA LYS A 95 -2.22 -10.06 -4.61
C LYS A 95 -0.88 -9.33 -4.63
N ALA A 96 -0.25 -9.18 -3.47
CA ALA A 96 1.10 -8.66 -3.40
C ALA A 96 2.06 -9.65 -4.08
N ILE A 97 3.03 -9.14 -4.81
CA ILE A 97 4.12 -9.92 -5.39
C ILE A 97 5.15 -10.15 -4.28
N THR A 98 5.48 -11.42 -4.04
CA THR A 98 6.42 -11.87 -3.00
C THR A 98 7.71 -12.36 -3.65
N PRO A 99 8.85 -12.30 -2.94
CA PRO A 99 10.12 -12.79 -3.46
C PRO A 99 10.07 -14.29 -3.79
N SER A 100 10.92 -14.71 -4.72
CA SER A 100 11.12 -16.13 -5.03
C SER A 100 12.01 -16.81 -3.97
N ALA A 101 11.96 -18.15 -3.89
CA ALA A 101 12.83 -18.90 -2.97
C ALA A 101 14.33 -18.67 -3.26
N ALA A 102 14.70 -18.52 -4.53
CA ALA A 102 16.06 -18.19 -4.94
C ALA A 102 16.49 -16.80 -4.46
N GLU A 103 15.60 -15.82 -4.55
CA GLU A 103 15.85 -14.46 -4.07
C GLU A 103 15.98 -14.39 -2.55
N VAL A 104 15.14 -15.12 -1.80
CA VAL A 104 15.26 -15.21 -0.34
C VAL A 104 16.57 -15.87 0.07
N LYS A 105 17.04 -16.87 -0.68
CA LYS A 105 18.34 -17.52 -0.44
C LYS A 105 19.51 -16.56 -0.68
N ALA A 106 19.44 -15.74 -1.73
CA ALA A 106 20.47 -14.75 -2.06
C ALA A 106 20.44 -13.51 -1.15
N ASN A 107 19.25 -13.09 -0.75
CA ASN A 107 19.01 -11.94 0.12
C ASN A 107 17.95 -12.27 1.17
N PRO A 108 18.34 -12.76 2.36
CA PRO A 108 17.39 -13.11 3.41
C PRO A 108 16.49 -11.95 3.85
N ARG A 109 16.89 -10.69 3.67
CA ARG A 109 16.07 -9.51 4.02
C ARG A 109 14.86 -9.36 3.11
N SER A 110 14.86 -9.97 1.93
CA SER A 110 13.72 -9.92 1.01
C SER A 110 12.54 -10.76 1.50
N SER A 111 12.73 -11.70 2.44
CA SER A 111 11.72 -12.69 2.85
C SER A 111 10.38 -12.09 3.28
N CYS A 112 10.38 -10.85 3.78
CA CYS A 112 9.19 -10.14 4.25
C CYS A 112 8.66 -9.12 3.24
N ALA A 113 9.35 -8.93 2.12
CA ALA A 113 9.00 -7.97 1.10
C ALA A 113 7.68 -8.33 0.39
N LYS A 114 6.84 -7.32 0.22
CA LYS A 114 5.58 -7.37 -0.51
C LYS A 114 5.49 -6.18 -1.43
N MET A 115 5.48 -6.45 -2.72
CA MET A 115 5.32 -5.42 -3.74
C MET A 115 3.87 -5.31 -4.19
N ARG A 116 3.39 -4.08 -4.33
CA ARG A 116 2.08 -3.75 -4.91
C ARG A 116 2.25 -2.74 -6.03
N ILE A 117 1.48 -2.93 -7.11
CA ILE A 117 1.56 -2.09 -8.30
C ILE A 117 0.19 -1.49 -8.62
N PHE A 118 0.17 -0.18 -8.86
CA PHE A 118 -0.98 0.59 -9.32
C PHE A 118 -0.62 1.34 -10.61
N LYS A 119 -1.50 1.31 -11.60
CA LYS A 119 -1.39 2.14 -12.80
C LYS A 119 -2.35 3.32 -12.67
N ILE A 120 -1.80 4.53 -12.59
CA ILE A 120 -2.54 5.78 -12.68
C ILE A 120 -2.92 5.99 -14.14
N SER A 121 -4.20 6.26 -14.37
CA SER A 121 -4.76 6.59 -15.68
C SER A 121 -5.99 7.46 -15.42
N ARG A 122 -5.78 8.76 -15.20
CA ARG A 122 -6.89 9.69 -15.02
C ARG A 122 -7.67 9.73 -16.34
N GLY A 123 -8.98 9.51 -16.29
CA GLY A 123 -9.82 9.59 -17.48
C GLY A 123 -9.65 10.97 -18.14
N LYS A 124 -9.44 11.00 -19.47
CA LYS A 124 -9.31 12.24 -20.26
C LYS A 124 -10.64 13.03 -20.37
N ASN A 125 -11.34 13.27 -19.26
CA ASN A 125 -12.57 14.07 -19.19
C ASN A 125 -12.37 15.34 -18.36
N ALA A 126 -11.17 15.93 -18.42
CA ALA A 126 -10.90 17.28 -17.93
C ALA A 126 -10.64 18.22 -19.12
N ARG A 127 -11.62 18.36 -20.02
CA ARG A 127 -11.77 19.50 -20.93
C ARG A 127 -13.24 19.75 -21.20
#